data_AF-A0A962FGM2-F1
#
_entry.id   AF-A0A962FGM2-F1
#
_cell.length_a   1.000
_cell.length_b   1.000
_cell.length_c   1.000
_cell.angle_alpha   90.00
_cell.angle_beta   90.00
_cell.angle_gamma   90.00
#
_symmetry.space_group_name_H-M   'P 1'
#
loop_
_entity.id
_entity.type
_entity.pdbx_description
1 polymer ?
#
loop_
_entity_poly.entity_id
_entity_poly.type
_entity_poly.pdbx_seq_one_letter_code
_entity_poly.pdbx_strand_id
1 'polypeptide(L)'
;QMADRAPTGGYPKIGTVIAADLGRLAQMRPGASLRFAAVTVAQAVEAWRQARAAMEAAGLAPAGASALSSEALLSRNLVGGVVSAQAWSD
;
A
#
# COMPACT_ATOMS: atom_id res chain seq x y z
N GLN A 1 7.02 0.48 9.36
CA GLN A 1 6.06 1.21 10.21
C GLN A 1 4.85 1.54 9.36
N MET A 2 3.63 1.36 9.88
CA MET A 2 2.37 1.64 9.15
C MET A 2 1.92 3.10 9.30
N ALA A 3 0.83 3.50 8.63
CA ALA A 3 0.39 4.90 8.59
C ALA A 3 0.19 5.53 9.99
N ASP A 4 -0.44 4.81 10.93
CA ASP A 4 -0.83 5.33 12.25
C ASP A 4 0.22 5.12 13.35
N ARG A 5 1.48 4.91 12.96
CA ARG A 5 2.57 4.66 13.91
C ARG A 5 2.93 5.91 14.72
N ALA A 6 3.39 5.70 15.95
CA ALA A 6 3.91 6.78 16.79
C ALA A 6 5.00 7.61 16.06
N PRO A 7 4.96 8.95 16.20
CA PRO A 7 5.90 9.82 15.50
C PRO A 7 7.33 9.67 16.05
N THR A 8 7.46 9.40 17.35
CA THR A 8 8.72 9.13 18.04
C THR A 8 9.09 7.65 17.97
N GLY A 9 10.39 7.37 18.04
CA GLY A 9 10.93 6.02 18.14
C GLY A 9 12.05 5.96 19.17
N GLY A 10 12.21 4.80 19.81
CA GLY A 10 13.31 4.51 20.74
C GLY A 10 14.07 3.22 20.43
N TYR A 11 13.74 2.55 19.31
CA TYR A 11 14.32 1.27 18.94
C TYR A 11 15.04 1.34 17.59
N PRO A 12 16.19 0.66 17.44
CA PRO A 12 16.89 0.56 16.18
C PRO A 12 16.02 -0.19 15.14
N LYS A 13 16.07 0.28 13.89
CA LYS A 13 15.37 -0.34 12.76
C LYS A 13 16.35 -1.20 11.96
N ILE A 14 16.10 -2.51 11.92
CA ILE A 14 16.94 -3.46 11.17
C ILE A 14 16.65 -3.50 9.66
N GLY A 15 15.57 -2.84 9.22
CA GLY A 15 15.14 -2.79 7.83
C GLY A 15 13.84 -2.01 7.67
N THR A 16 13.46 -1.74 6.43
CA THR A 16 12.18 -1.09 6.10
C THR A 16 11.58 -1.77 4.86
N VAL A 17 10.31 -2.14 4.94
CA VAL A 17 9.56 -2.68 3.80
C VAL A 17 9.32 -1.55 2.79
N ILE A 18 9.54 -1.84 1.51
CA ILE A 18 9.40 -0.88 0.43
C ILE A 18 7.93 -0.49 0.23
N ALA A 19 7.68 0.71 -0.30
CA ALA A 19 6.33 1.22 -0.51
C ALA A 19 5.45 0.30 -1.37
N ALA A 20 6.03 -0.33 -2.39
CA ALA A 20 5.34 -1.25 -3.29
C ALA A 20 4.74 -2.49 -2.56
N ASP A 21 5.36 -2.94 -1.47
CA ASP A 21 4.93 -4.13 -0.73
C ASP A 21 4.05 -3.81 0.49
N LEU A 22 3.93 -2.53 0.89
CA LEU A 22 3.18 -2.16 2.09
C LEU A 22 1.70 -2.55 2.01
N GLY A 23 1.07 -2.45 0.84
CA GLY A 23 -0.32 -2.84 0.64
C GLY A 23 -0.55 -4.33 0.91
N ARG A 24 0.36 -5.18 0.42
CA ARG A 24 0.32 -6.64 0.66
C ARG A 24 0.49 -6.95 2.15
N LEU A 25 1.49 -6.33 2.79
CA LEU A 25 1.75 -6.49 4.21
C LEU A 25 0.56 -6.06 5.08
N ALA A 26 -0.10 -4.96 4.73
CA ALA A 26 -1.24 -4.43 5.48
C ALA A 26 -2.48 -5.33 5.43
N GLN A 27 -2.60 -6.19 4.42
CA GLN A 27 -3.72 -7.11 4.24
C GLN A 27 -3.44 -8.53 4.77
N MET A 28 -2.25 -8.79 5.33
CA MET A 28 -1.91 -10.10 5.89
C MET A 28 -2.75 -10.40 7.14
N ARG A 29 -3.26 -11.63 7.23
CA ARG A 29 -3.99 -12.10 8.42
C ARG A 29 -3.03 -12.39 9.58
N PRO A 30 -3.47 -12.25 10.84
CA PRO A 30 -2.73 -12.77 11.98
C PRO A 30 -2.40 -14.26 11.78
N GLY A 31 -1.15 -14.64 12.06
CA GLY A 31 -0.65 -16.00 11.86
C GLY A 31 -0.21 -16.35 10.44
N ALA A 32 -0.35 -15.43 9.47
CA ALA A 32 0.20 -15.64 8.13
C ALA A 32 1.75 -15.67 8.17
N SER A 33 2.34 -16.55 7.37
CA SER A 33 3.79 -16.67 7.24
C SER A 33 4.33 -15.58 6.31
N LEU A 34 5.50 -15.01 6.64
CA LEU A 34 6.18 -14.02 5.82
C LEU A 34 7.69 -14.26 5.79
N ARG A 35 8.33 -13.85 4.70
CA ARG A 35 9.79 -13.84 4.55
C ARG A 35 10.23 -12.53 3.94
N PHE A 36 11.25 -11.91 4.52
CA PHE A 36 11.86 -10.71 3.97
C PHE A 36 12.92 -11.07 2.92
N ALA A 37 12.95 -10.29 1.84
CA ALA A 37 14.02 -10.31 0.85
C ALA A 37 14.74 -8.96 0.88
N ALA A 38 16.07 -8.98 0.96
CA ALA A 38 16.86 -7.77 0.84
C ALA A 38 16.82 -7.28 -0.61
N VAL A 39 16.57 -5.99 -0.79
CA VAL A 39 16.51 -5.35 -2.11
C VAL A 39 17.37 -4.09 -2.13
N THR A 40 17.85 -3.74 -3.31
CA THR A 40 18.51 -2.46 -3.55
C THR A 40 17.48 -1.33 -3.69
N VAL A 41 17.94 -0.08 -3.54
CA VAL A 41 17.10 1.10 -3.78
C VAL A 41 16.57 1.12 -5.23
N ALA A 42 17.38 0.71 -6.20
CA ALA A 42 16.98 0.65 -7.60
C ALA A 42 15.82 -0.35 -7.81
N GLN A 43 15.90 -1.54 -7.21
CA GLN A 43 14.82 -2.52 -7.23
C GLN A 43 13.56 -1.99 -6.54
N ALA A 44 13.70 -1.27 -5.42
CA ALA A 44 12.57 -0.67 -4.72
C ALA A 44 11.85 0.39 -5.56
N VAL A 45 12.61 1.26 -6.23
CA VAL A 45 12.07 2.30 -7.13
C VAL A 45 11.38 1.66 -8.34
N GLU A 46 11.99 0.65 -8.93
CA GLU A 46 11.43 -0.05 -10.08
C GLU A 46 10.12 -0.78 -9.71
N ALA A 47 10.09 -1.49 -8.59
CA ALA A 47 8.88 -2.12 -8.08
C ALA A 47 7.75 -1.08 -7.84
N TRP A 48 8.09 0.11 -7.33
CA TRP A 48 7.11 1.18 -7.16
C TRP A 48 6.55 1.70 -8.48
N ARG A 49 7.40 1.88 -9.51
CA ARG A 49 6.97 2.28 -10.85
C ARG A 49 6.03 1.26 -11.46
N GLN A 50 6.35 -0.02 -11.33
CA GLN A 50 5.50 -1.11 -11.82
C GLN A 50 4.16 -1.16 -11.11
N ALA A 51 4.13 -1.04 -9.77
CA ALA A 51 2.90 -0.96 -9.00
C ALA A 51 2.05 0.24 -9.44
N ARG A 52 2.68 1.40 -9.66
CA ARG A 52 1.98 2.60 -10.14
C ARG A 52 1.41 2.44 -11.54
N ALA A 53 2.19 1.90 -12.48
CA ALA A 53 1.71 1.63 -13.83
C ALA A 53 0.55 0.64 -13.84
N ALA A 54 0.57 -0.39 -12.98
CA ALA A 54 -0.53 -1.33 -12.84
C ALA A 54 -1.81 -0.66 -12.32
N MET A 55 -1.71 0.24 -11.33
CA MET A 55 -2.86 1.02 -10.84
C MET A 55 -3.43 1.90 -11.96
N GLU A 56 -2.58 2.60 -12.70
CA GLU A 56 -3.00 3.44 -13.83
C GLU A 56 -3.68 2.60 -14.93
N ALA A 57 -3.13 1.44 -15.28
CA ALA A 57 -3.73 0.52 -16.24
C ALA A 57 -5.09 -0.06 -15.78
N ALA A 58 -5.28 -0.21 -14.46
CA ALA A 58 -6.55 -0.62 -13.86
C ALA A 58 -7.56 0.55 -13.74
N GLY A 59 -7.24 1.75 -14.23
CA GLY A 59 -8.08 2.93 -14.11
C GLY A 59 -8.14 3.51 -12.68
N LEU A 60 -7.22 3.09 -11.80
CA LEU A 60 -7.12 3.58 -10.43
C LEU A 60 -6.22 4.81 -10.40
N ALA A 61 -6.79 5.96 -10.08
CA ALA A 61 -6.07 7.21 -9.87
C ALA A 61 -6.40 7.80 -8.50
N PRO A 62 -5.48 8.57 -7.88
CA PRO A 62 -5.79 9.33 -6.68
C PRO A 62 -7.01 10.23 -6.94
N ALA A 63 -7.98 10.21 -6.04
CA ALA A 63 -9.07 11.16 -6.09
C ALA A 63 -8.53 12.57 -5.84
N GLY A 64 -8.75 13.50 -6.77
CA GLY A 64 -8.40 14.90 -6.59
C GLY A 64 -9.19 15.52 -5.44
N ALA A 65 -8.62 16.50 -4.74
CA ALA A 65 -9.22 17.10 -3.55
C ALA A 65 -10.63 17.69 -3.80
N SER A 66 -10.88 18.22 -4.99
CA SER A 66 -12.20 18.76 -5.39
C SER A 66 -13.28 17.69 -5.60
N ALA A 67 -12.89 16.42 -5.82
CA ALA A 67 -13.81 15.31 -6.03
C ALA A 67 -14.23 14.61 -4.72
N LEU A 68 -13.68 15.03 -3.58
CA LEU A 68 -13.87 14.43 -2.26
C LEU A 68 -14.80 15.28 -1.37
N SER A 69 -15.94 15.73 -1.91
CA SER A 69 -16.94 16.45 -1.10
C SER A 69 -17.60 15.52 -0.08
N SER A 70 -18.04 16.06 1.06
CA SER A 70 -18.72 15.27 2.09
C SER A 70 -19.96 14.56 1.54
N GLU A 71 -20.73 15.22 0.67
CA GLU A 71 -21.90 14.63 -0.01
C GLU A 71 -21.51 13.44 -0.91
N ALA A 72 -20.45 13.57 -1.70
CA ALA A 72 -19.97 12.49 -2.57
C ALA A 72 -19.39 11.30 -1.77
N LEU A 73 -18.75 11.57 -0.63
CA LEU A 73 -18.20 10.53 0.24
C LEU A 73 -19.28 9.79 1.01
N LEU A 74 -20.24 10.50 1.60
CA LEU A 74 -21.33 9.93 2.39
C LEU A 74 -22.33 9.13 1.54
N SER A 75 -22.43 9.44 0.23
CA SER A 75 -23.29 8.70 -0.70
C SER A 75 -22.69 7.38 -1.22
N ARG A 76 -21.45 7.04 -0.84
CA ARG A 76 -20.74 5.83 -1.31
C ARG A 76 -20.40 4.89 -0.16
N ASN A 77 -20.40 3.58 -0.44
CA ASN A 77 -19.81 2.61 0.49
C ASN A 77 -18.28 2.60 0.33
N LEU A 78 -17.60 3.41 1.14
CA LEU A 78 -16.14 3.56 1.11
C LEU A 78 -15.40 2.40 1.81
N VAL A 79 -16.11 1.53 2.52
CA VAL A 79 -15.54 0.39 3.27
C VAL A 79 -16.23 -0.91 2.83
N GLY A 80 -16.14 -1.22 1.53
CA GLY A 80 -16.68 -2.45 0.96
C GLY A 80 -15.64 -3.56 0.76
N GLY A 81 -14.35 -3.22 0.71
CA GLY A 81 -13.27 -4.17 0.43
C GLY A 81 -12.00 -3.47 -0.07
N VAL A 82 -11.04 -4.27 -0.53
CA VAL A 82 -9.74 -3.81 -1.05
C VAL A 82 -9.52 -4.43 -2.43
N VAL A 83 -9.13 -3.61 -3.39
CA VAL A 83 -8.77 -4.05 -4.74
C VAL A 83 -7.26 -3.87 -4.89
N SER A 84 -6.60 -4.93 -5.37
CA SER A 84 -5.20 -4.87 -5.78
C SER A 84 -5.14 -4.80 -7.29
N ALA A 85 -4.33 -3.87 -7.82
CA ALA A 85 -4.01 -3.84 -9.25
C ALA A 85 -3.10 -5.00 -9.69
N GLN A 86 -2.60 -5.79 -8.72
CA GLN A 86 -1.79 -6.98 -8.93
C GLN A 86 -2.56 -8.21 -8.45
N ALA A 87 -2.43 -9.32 -9.18
CA ALA A 87 -2.92 -10.61 -8.72
C ALA A 87 -2.25 -10.97 -7.39
N TRP A 88 -3.02 -11.56 -6.47
CA TRP A 88 -2.44 -12.16 -5.28
C TRP A 88 -1.67 -13.40 -5.72
N SER A 89 -0.40 -13.47 -5.35
CA SER A 89 0.34 -14.73 -5.38
C SER A 89 -0.11 -15.56 -4.18
N ASP A 90 -0.49 -16.81 -4.40
CA ASP A 90 -0.76 -17.79 -3.33
C ASP A 90 0.43 -17.95 -2.36
#